data_AF-A0A7C2A4N5-F1
#
_entry.id   AF-A0A7C2A4N5-F1
#
_cell.length_a   1.000
_cell.length_b   1.000
_cell.length_c   1.000
_cell.angle_alpha   90.00
_cell.angle_beta   90.00
_cell.angle_gamma   90.00
#
_symmetry.space_group_name_H-M   'P 1'
#
loop_
_entity.id
_entity.type
_entity.pdbx_description
1 polymer ?
#
loop_
_entity_poly.entity_id
_entity_poly.type
_entity_poly.pdbx_seq_one_letter_code
_entity_poly.pdbx_strand_id
1 'polypeptide(L)' 'MSKEKLLMCDHKTKRKRPSPRAFLTNLHVDLPWPEKVRLLIRNNWIKIRNLQNCCGHPGEPGC' A
#
# COMPACT_ATOMS: atom_id res chain seq x y z
N MET A 1 -16.35 7.32 -15.68
CA MET A 1 -15.13 6.54 -15.39
C MET A 1 -14.28 7.31 -14.36
N SER A 2 -14.76 7.42 -13.12
CA SER A 2 -14.02 8.15 -12.08
C SER A 2 -12.93 7.26 -11.51
N LYS A 3 -11.70 7.60 -11.88
CA LYS A 3 -10.42 7.05 -11.40
C LYS A 3 -10.19 7.48 -9.95
N GLU A 4 -11.08 7.08 -9.04
CA GLU A 4 -10.87 7.30 -7.62
C GLU A 4 -9.77 6.35 -7.16
N LYS A 5 -8.54 6.87 -7.21
CA LYS A 5 -7.34 6.51 -6.44
C LYS A 5 -7.64 5.35 -5.46
N LEU A 6 -7.28 4.13 -5.85
CA LEU A 6 -7.35 2.96 -4.96
C LEU A 6 -6.39 3.18 -3.78
N LEU A 7 -6.89 3.81 -2.72
CA LEU A 7 -6.19 3.97 -1.45
C LEU A 7 -6.30 2.68 -0.64
N MET A 8 -5.15 2.20 -0.17
CA MET A 8 -5.05 1.04 0.73
C MET A 8 -5.36 1.39 2.20
N CYS A 9 -5.44 2.70 2.51
CA CYS A 9 -5.69 3.30 3.82
C CYS A 9 -6.66 4.49 3.67
N ASP A 10 -7.93 4.24 3.38
CA ASP A 10 -8.89 5.34 3.28
C ASP A 10 -9.47 5.66 4.67
N HIS A 11 -9.14 6.84 5.21
CA HIS A 11 -9.67 7.32 6.49
C HIS A 11 -11.18 7.67 6.43
N LYS A 12 -11.78 7.69 5.23
CA LYS A 12 -13.18 8.09 5.01
C LYS A 12 -14.14 6.93 4.74
N THR A 13 -13.67 5.79 4.25
CA THR A 13 -14.53 4.73 3.70
C THR A 13 -14.15 3.39 4.31
N LYS A 14 -15.11 2.78 4.98
CA LYS A 14 -15.02 1.50 5.69
C LYS A 14 -14.89 0.29 4.74
N ARG A 15 -14.10 0.34 3.66
CA ARG A 15 -13.82 -0.82 2.80
C ARG A 15 -12.62 -1.58 3.36
N LYS A 16 -12.93 -2.57 4.22
CA LYS A 16 -12.00 -3.31 5.10
C LYS A 16 -10.83 -4.08 4.45
N ARG A 17 -10.71 -4.18 3.12
CA ARG A 17 -9.71 -5.07 2.52
C ARG A 17 -8.99 -4.44 1.32
N PRO A 18 -7.65 -4.42 1.34
CA PRO A 18 -6.87 -4.01 0.18
C PRO A 18 -7.15 -4.98 -0.97
N SER A 19 -7.42 -4.46 -2.17
CA SER A 19 -7.54 -5.35 -3.33
C SER A 19 -6.15 -5.88 -3.71
N PRO A 20 -6.00 -7.17 -4.07
CA PRO A 20 -4.73 -7.70 -4.56
C PRO A 20 -4.19 -6.93 -5.77
N ARG A 21 -5.09 -6.33 -6.56
CA ARG A 21 -4.74 -5.46 -7.70
C ARG A 21 -4.02 -4.20 -7.26
N ALA A 22 -4.48 -3.52 -6.21
CA ALA A 22 -3.82 -2.32 -5.68
C ALA A 22 -2.40 -2.60 -5.22
N PHE A 23 -2.21 -3.70 -4.48
CA PHE A 23 -0.88 -4.13 -4.05
C PHE A 23 0.07 -4.37 -5.22
N LEU A 24 -0.40 -5.05 -6.27
CA LEU A 24 0.41 -5.31 -7.47
C LEU A 24 0.72 -4.01 -8.24
N THR A 25 -0.23 -3.09 -8.33
CA THR A 25 -0.01 -1.78 -8.96
C THR A 25 1.04 -0.96 -8.21
N ASN A 26 0.98 -0.93 -6.88
CA ASN A 26 1.94 -0.21 -6.05
C ASN A 26 3.32 -0.88 -6.03
N LEU A 27 3.36 -2.21 -6.17
CA LEU A 27 4.59 -2.96 -6.36
C LEU A 27 5.24 -2.66 -7.73
N HIS A 28 4.47 -2.29 -8.75
CA HIS A 28 4.99 -1.99 -10.09
C HIS A 28 5.55 -0.57 -10.24
N VAL A 29 5.56 0.24 -9.19
CA VAL A 29 6.14 1.59 -9.24
C VAL A 29 7.63 1.51 -9.56
N ASP A 30 8.05 2.37 -10.50
CA ASP A 30 9.43 2.60 -10.89
C ASP A 30 10.17 3.36 -9.80
N LEU A 31 10.87 2.59 -8.97
CA LEU A 31 11.74 3.06 -7.90
C LEU A 31 13.09 2.36 -8.02
N PRO A 32 14.19 3.01 -7.61
CA PRO A 32 15.46 2.33 -7.46
C PRO A 32 15.30 1.13 -6.52
N TRP A 33 15.86 -0.02 -6.91
CA TRP A 33 15.78 -1.29 -6.18
C TRP A 33 15.95 -1.18 -4.65
N PRO A 34 16.97 -0.48 -4.11
CA PRO A 34 17.14 -0.37 -2.66
C PRO A 34 15.98 0.37 -1.98
N GLU A 35 15.43 1.40 -2.61
CA GLU A 35 14.31 2.17 -2.06
C GLU A 35 13.01 1.37 -2.11
N LYS A 36 12.81 0.61 -3.19
CA LYS A 36 11.68 -0.31 -3.34
C LYS A 36 11.66 -1.36 -2.23
N VAL A 37 12.80 -2.00 -1.95
CA VAL A 37 12.93 -2.98 -0.87
C VAL A 37 12.73 -2.34 0.50
N ARG A 38 13.30 -1.15 0.73
CA ARG A 38 13.13 -0.41 2.00
C ARG A 38 11.66 -0.14 2.28
N LEU A 39 10.92 0.35 1.29
CA LEU A 39 9.49 0.65 1.42
C LEU A 39 8.68 -0.63 1.63
N LEU A 40 9.00 -1.69 0.89
CA LEU A 40 8.32 -2.98 1.01
C LEU A 40 8.47 -3.55 2.43
N ILE A 41 9.68 -3.55 2.99
CA ILE A 41 9.94 -4.01 4.36
C ILE A 41 9.23 -3.10 5.37
N ARG A 42 9.38 -1.78 5.25
CA ARG A 42 8.78 -0.81 6.18
C ARG A 42 7.26 -0.93 6.23
N ASN A 43 6.61 -1.03 5.07
CA ASN A 43 5.16 -1.07 4.98
C ASN A 43 4.58 -2.40 5.45
N ASN A 44 5.25 -3.52 5.17
CA ASN A 44 4.85 -4.81 5.74
C ASN A 44 5.08 -4.87 7.26
N TRP A 45 6.17 -4.27 7.76
CA TRP A 45 6.41 -4.18 9.21
C TRP A 45 5.29 -3.43 9.94
N ILE A 46 4.80 -2.32 9.37
CA ILE A 46 3.68 -1.55 9.93
C ILE A 46 2.40 -2.41 9.99
N LYS A 47 2.11 -3.19 8.95
CA LYS A 47 0.95 -4.11 8.94
C LYS A 47 1.04 -5.16 10.03
N ILE A 48 2.22 -5.76 10.19
CA ILE A 48 2.46 -6.81 11.20
C ILE A 48 2.36 -6.20 12.61
N ARG A 49 3.04 -5.08 12.85
CA ARG A 49 3.07 -4.42 14.16
C ARG A 49 1.69 -3.95 14.60
N ASN A 50 0.95 -3.35 13.68
CA ASN A 50 -0.33 -2.72 14.00
C ASN A 50 -1.54 -3.63 13.75
N LEU A 51 -1.33 -4.84 13.21
CA LEU A 51 -2.37 -5.82 12.86
C LEU A 51 -3.50 -5.21 12.00
N GLN A 52 -3.20 -4.20 11.21
CA GLN A 52 -4.15 -3.49 10.35
C GLN A 52 -3.68 -3.52 8.90
N ASN A 53 -4.65 -3.43 7.98
CA ASN A 53 -4.37 -3.33 6.55
C ASN A 53 -3.79 -1.97 6.14
N CYS A 54 -3.82 -0.98 7.04
CA CYS A 54 -3.27 0.34 6.80
C CYS A 54 -1.74 0.36 6.99
N CYS A 55 -1.04 1.00 6.06
CA CYS A 55 0.41 1.12 5.96
C CYS A 55 0.79 2.51 5.42
N GLY A 56 2.08 2.85 5.53
CA GLY A 56 2.76 4.08 5.08
C GLY A 56 1.95 5.10 4.27
N HIS A 57 2.36 5.33 3.02
CA HIS A 57 1.65 6.22 2.09
C HIS A 57 0.93 5.43 0.99
N PRO A 58 -0.28 5.83 0.59
CA PRO A 58 -0.99 5.20 -0.51
C PRO A 58 -0.20 5.29 -1.81
N GLY A 59 0.02 4.15 -2.46
CA GLY A 59 0.83 4.06 -3.68
C GLY A 59 2.26 3.58 -3.44
N GLU A 60 2.73 3.46 -2.20
CA GLU A 60 4.05 2.91 -1.90
C GLU A 60 4.10 1.38 -2.08
N PRO A 61 5.25 0.80 -2.47
CA PRO A 61 5.44 -0.63 -2.49
C PRO A 61 5.12 -1.28 -1.13
N GLY A 62 4.37 -2.38 -1.15
CA GLY A 62 3.94 -3.06 0.07
C GLY A 62 2.75 -2.39 0.78
N CYS A 63 2.33 -1.23 0.29
CA CYS A 63 1.06 -0.57 0.57
C CYS A 63 0.27 -0.44 -0.74
#